data_AF-A0AAV0WEM0-F1
#
_entry.id   AF-A0AAV0WEM0-F1
#
_cell.length_a   1.000
_cell.length_b   1.000
_cell.length_c   1.000
_cell.angle_alpha   90.00
_cell.angle_beta   90.00
_cell.angle_gamma   90.00
#
_symmetry.space_group_name_H-M   'P 1'
#
loop_
_entity.id
_entity.type
_entity.pdbx_description
1 polymer ?
#
loop_
_entity_poly.entity_id
_entity_poly.type
_entity_poly.pdbx_seq_one_letter_code
_entity_poly.pdbx_strand_id
1 'polypeptide(L)'
;MKLGEYSDIESCLLKWFQQCLDRKIPINGPILREKAEDFGHKLGHEHFKASSGWLTNWKTIHSVVFKEVCGESGAVDVQKCSGWMNNLPKLIENYSPDDIFNVDETGLFFKC
;
A
#
# COMPACT_ATOMS: atom_id res chain seq x y z
N MET A 1 18.71 -15.81 -16.93
CA MET A 1 18.45 -14.54 -16.22
C MET A 1 19.46 -13.52 -16.71
N LYS A 2 19.05 -12.51 -17.48
CA LYS A 2 19.95 -11.38 -17.76
C LYS A 2 20.04 -10.58 -16.47
N LEU A 3 21.22 -10.50 -15.85
CA LEU A 3 21.47 -9.49 -14.83
C LEU A 3 21.32 -8.13 -15.53
N GLY A 4 20.37 -7.32 -15.06
CA GLY A 4 20.25 -5.94 -15.53
C GLY A 4 21.49 -5.15 -15.15
N GLU A 5 21.73 -4.05 -15.87
CA GLU A 5 22.85 -3.10 -15.65
C GLU A 5 22.96 -2.61 -14.19
N TYR A 6 21.88 -2.72 -13.41
CA TYR A 6 21.76 -2.26 -12.03
C TYR A 6 21.35 -3.37 -11.04
N SER A 7 21.76 -4.62 -11.29
CA SER A 7 21.34 -5.79 -10.49
C SER A 7 21.70 -5.71 -8.99
N ASP A 8 22.74 -4.95 -8.64
CA ASP A 8 23.14 -4.63 -7.27
C ASP A 8 22.15 -3.67 -6.59
N ILE A 9 21.72 -2.62 -7.29
CA ILE A 9 20.67 -1.70 -6.84
C ILE A 9 19.36 -2.48 -6.65
N GLU A 10 18.97 -3.32 -7.61
CA GLU A 10 17.75 -4.15 -7.54
C GLU A 10 17.75 -5.05 -6.30
N SER A 11 18.89 -5.69 -6.02
CA SER A 11 19.07 -6.59 -4.87
C SER A 11 19.01 -5.85 -3.52
N CYS A 12 19.65 -4.68 -3.43
CA CYS A 12 19.59 -3.84 -2.24
C CYS A 12 18.19 -3.31 -1.99
N LEU A 13 17.51 -2.85 -3.05
CA LEU A 13 16.14 -2.35 -2.99
C LEU A 13 15.17 -3.44 -2.53
N LEU A 14 15.30 -4.66 -3.04
CA LEU A 14 14.48 -5.80 -2.61
C LEU A 14 14.66 -6.13 -1.13
N LYS A 15 15.91 -6.22 -0.65
CA LYS A 15 16.19 -6.49 0.75
C LYS A 15 15.59 -5.42 1.67
N TRP A 16 15.75 -4.16 1.30
CA TRP A 16 15.18 -3.05 2.07
C TRP A 16 13.64 -3.06 2.03
N PHE A 17 13.05 -3.33 0.86
CA PHE A 17 11.60 -3.43 0.73
C PHE A 17 11.03 -4.55 1.62
N GLN A 18 11.68 -5.71 1.66
CA GLN A 18 11.30 -6.81 2.55
C GLN A 18 11.35 -6.38 4.03
N GLN A 19 12.40 -5.66 4.44
CA GLN A 19 12.50 -5.14 5.80
C GLN A 19 11.37 -4.16 6.15
N CYS A 20 10.93 -3.34 5.19
CA CYS A 20 9.77 -2.47 5.38
C CYS A 20 8.48 -3.27 5.54
N LEU A 21 8.27 -4.31 4.74
CA LEU A 21 7.12 -5.21 4.87
C LEU A 21 7.09 -5.93 6.22
N ASP A 22 8.23 -6.46 6.66
CA ASP A 22 8.35 -7.16 7.95
C ASP A 22 8.02 -6.23 9.13
N ARG A 23 8.34 -4.94 8.99
CA ARG A 23 8.04 -3.89 9.97
C ARG A 23 6.67 -3.24 9.77
N LYS A 24 5.86 -3.72 8.81
CA LYS A 24 4.55 -3.17 8.44
C LYS A 24 4.59 -1.68 8.10
N ILE A 25 5.70 -1.20 7.54
CA ILE A 25 5.85 0.18 7.11
C ILE A 25 5.22 0.31 5.72
N PRO A 26 4.21 1.17 5.52
CA PRO A 26 3.63 1.40 4.22
C PRO A 26 4.65 2.09 3.31
N ILE A 27 4.93 1.49 2.15
CA ILE A 27 5.81 2.05 1.13
C ILE A 27 5.00 2.36 -0.12
N ASN A 28 5.12 3.59 -0.62
CA ASN A 28 4.50 4.03 -1.86
C ASN A 28 5.55 4.17 -2.98
N GLY A 29 5.08 4.42 -4.20
CA GLY A 29 5.93 4.57 -5.38
C GLY A 29 7.03 5.65 -5.24
N PRO A 30 6.72 6.87 -4.78
CA PRO A 30 7.73 7.92 -4.57
C PRO A 30 8.85 7.52 -3.59
N ILE A 31 8.51 6.95 -2.43
CA ILE A 31 9.50 6.50 -1.44
C ILE A 31 10.38 5.39 -2.03
N LEU A 32 9.77 4.43 -2.73
CA LEU A 32 10.50 3.34 -3.38
C LEU A 32 11.50 3.89 -4.43
N ARG A 33 11.09 4.90 -5.20
CA ARG A 33 11.92 5.56 -6.22
C ARG A 33 13.11 6.28 -5.59
N GLU A 34 12.85 7.11 -4.57
CA GLU A 34 13.88 7.84 -3.85
C GLU A 34 14.90 6.88 -3.24
N LYS A 35 14.42 5.77 -2.66
CA LYS A 35 15.31 4.76 -2.09
C LYS A 35 16.18 4.05 -3.12
N ALA A 36 15.64 3.78 -4.30
CA ALA A 36 16.40 3.21 -5.40
C ALA A 36 17.52 4.15 -5.86
N GLU A 37 17.25 5.45 -5.96
CA GLU A 37 18.27 6.45 -6.31
C GLU A 37 19.34 6.62 -5.21
N ASP A 38 18.94 6.59 -3.93
CA ASP A 38 19.86 6.56 -2.78
C ASP A 38 20.81 5.35 -2.84
N PHE A 39 20.29 4.17 -3.19
CA PHE A 39 21.14 2.99 -3.40
C PHE A 39 22.04 3.13 -4.62
N GLY A 40 21.56 3.70 -5.72
CA GLY A 40 22.39 4.00 -6.89
C GLY A 40 23.60 4.87 -6.52
N HIS A 41 23.36 5.97 -5.83
CA HIS A 41 24.44 6.85 -5.36
C HIS A 41 25.42 6.12 -4.42
N LYS A 42 24.92 5.34 -3.46
CA LYS A 42 25.75 4.61 -2.49
C LYS A 42 26.60 3.49 -3.11
N LEU A 43 26.13 2.93 -4.23
CA LEU A 43 26.82 1.87 -4.96
C LEU A 43 27.71 2.41 -6.08
N GLY A 44 27.81 3.73 -6.25
CA GLY A 44 28.67 4.37 -7.25
C GLY A 44 28.01 4.60 -8.61
N HIS A 45 26.69 4.38 -8.72
CA HIS A 45 25.90 4.65 -9.92
C HIS A 45 25.31 6.07 -9.86
N GLU A 46 26.16 7.10 -9.92
CA GLU A 46 25.74 8.51 -9.77
C GLU A 46 24.73 8.98 -10.84
N HIS A 47 24.74 8.35 -12.00
CA HIS A 47 23.82 8.64 -13.10
C HIS A 47 22.57 7.75 -13.12
N PHE A 48 22.46 6.82 -12.18
CA PHE A 48 21.28 5.97 -12.09
C PHE A 48 20.03 6.81 -11.80
N LYS A 49 18.99 6.56 -12.58
CA LYS A 49 17.66 7.11 -12.36
C LYS A 49 16.65 5.99 -12.30
N ALA A 50 15.88 5.97 -11.21
CA ALA A 50 14.77 5.05 -11.05
C ALA A 50 13.57 5.52 -11.88
N SER A 51 13.76 5.46 -13.21
CA SER A 51 12.75 5.81 -14.21
C SER A 51 11.49 5.00 -14.00
N SER A 52 10.35 5.53 -14.46
CA SER A 52 9.07 4.81 -14.37
C SER A 52 9.14 3.42 -15.02
N GLY A 53 9.86 3.29 -16.14
CA GLY A 53 10.07 2.01 -16.81
C GLY A 53 10.91 1.03 -16.00
N TRP A 54 12.03 1.49 -15.44
CA TRP A 54 12.88 0.66 -14.57
C TRP A 54 12.12 0.18 -13.33
N LEU A 55 11.39 1.08 -12.67
CA LEU A 55 10.62 0.75 -11.47
C LEU A 55 9.46 -0.21 -11.78
N THR A 56 8.83 -0.08 -12.95
CA THR A 56 7.79 -1.01 -13.41
C THR A 56 8.39 -2.39 -13.66
N ASN A 57 9.54 -2.47 -14.31
CA ASN A 57 10.24 -3.73 -14.53
C ASN A 57 10.66 -4.40 -13.21
N TRP A 58 11.23 -3.64 -12.27
CA TRP A 58 11.60 -4.14 -10.95
C TRP A 58 10.39 -4.73 -10.21
N LYS A 59 9.25 -4.03 -10.21
CA LYS A 59 8.00 -4.56 -9.62
C LYS A 59 7.55 -5.85 -10.28
N THR A 60 7.57 -5.93 -11.60
CA THR A 60 7.18 -7.12 -12.35
C THR A 60 8.09 -8.31 -12.01
N ILE A 61 9.41 -8.11 -12.00
CA ILE A 61 10.39 -9.16 -11.68
C ILE A 61 10.20 -9.69 -10.26
N HIS A 62 9.91 -8.80 -9.31
CA HIS A 62 9.74 -9.17 -7.90
C HIS A 62 8.29 -9.40 -7.48
N SER A 63 7.35 -9.40 -8.43
CA SER A 63 5.91 -9.56 -8.20
C SER A 63 5.36 -8.61 -7.12
N VAL A 64 5.88 -7.38 -7.07
CA VAL A 64 5.46 -6.35 -6.12
C VAL A 64 4.24 -5.62 -6.67
N VAL A 65 3.11 -5.73 -5.96
CA VAL A 65 1.87 -5.02 -6.28
C VAL A 65 1.62 -3.95 -5.23
N PHE A 66 1.53 -2.70 -5.65
CA PHE A 66 0.99 -1.64 -4.79
C PHE A 66 -0.53 -1.77 -4.79
N LYS A 67 -1.10 -2.06 -3.63
CA LYS A 67 -2.55 -1.94 -3.42
C LYS A 67 -2.83 -0.51 -3.00
N GLU A 68 -3.75 0.14 -3.70
CA GLU A 68 -4.32 1.40 -3.24
C GLU A 68 -5.16 1.09 -2.00
N VAL A 69 -4.77 1.64 -0.85
CA VAL A 69 -5.58 1.55 0.36
C VAL A 69 -6.65 2.63 0.24
N CYS A 70 -7.74 2.31 -0.45
CA CYS A 70 -8.93 3.16 -0.44
C CYS A 70 -9.69 2.93 0.88
N GLY A 71 -9.89 4.00 1.65
CA GLY A 71 -10.67 4.03 2.90
C GLY A 71 -9.90 3.63 4.16
N GLU A 72 -10.52 3.85 5.32
CA GLU A 72 -10.05 3.52 6.68
C GLU A 72 -9.69 2.03 6.91
N SER A 73 -9.73 1.20 5.87
CA SER A 73 -9.38 -0.23 5.83
C SER A 73 -8.03 -0.58 6.45
N GLY A 74 -7.08 0.38 6.54
CA GLY A 74 -5.79 0.16 7.20
C GLY A 74 -5.81 0.19 8.73
N ALA A 75 -6.87 0.73 9.35
CA ALA A 75 -7.00 0.90 10.80
C ALA A 75 -7.98 -0.09 11.47
N VAL A 76 -8.60 -0.97 10.67
CA VAL A 76 -9.68 -1.82 11.14
C VAL A 76 -9.13 -3.08 11.82
N ASP A 77 -9.35 -3.19 13.11
CA ASP A 77 -9.06 -4.40 13.89
C ASP A 77 -10.00 -5.54 13.46
N VAL A 78 -9.45 -6.55 12.79
CA VAL A 78 -10.18 -7.72 12.27
C VAL A 78 -10.97 -8.45 13.36
N GLN A 79 -10.49 -8.43 14.61
CA GLN A 79 -11.20 -9.03 15.75
C GLN A 79 -12.38 -8.17 16.21
N LYS A 80 -12.28 -6.84 16.13
CA LYS A 80 -13.45 -5.97 16.36
C LYS A 80 -14.48 -6.10 15.25
N CYS A 81 -14.04 -6.26 14.01
CA CYS A 81 -14.94 -6.52 12.88
C CYS A 81 -15.69 -7.84 13.01
N SER A 82 -15.04 -8.93 13.42
CA SER A 82 -15.72 -10.22 13.62
C SER A 82 -16.73 -10.16 14.76
N GLY A 83 -16.39 -9.47 15.87
CA GLY A 83 -17.33 -9.21 16.96
C GLY A 83 -18.54 -8.38 16.50
N TRP A 84 -18.32 -7.35 15.68
CA TRP A 84 -19.38 -6.51 15.14
C TRP A 84 -20.29 -7.28 14.17
N MET A 85 -19.72 -8.08 13.26
CA MET A 85 -20.48 -8.93 12.33
C MET A 85 -21.42 -9.91 13.05
N ASN A 86 -21.00 -10.45 14.20
CA ASN A 86 -21.82 -11.36 14.99
C ASN A 86 -22.95 -10.64 15.77
N ASN A 87 -22.76 -9.37 16.11
CA ASN A 87 -23.70 -8.59 16.91
C ASN A 87 -24.67 -7.74 16.08
N LEU A 88 -24.28 -7.37 14.86
CA LEU A 88 -25.08 -6.54 13.97
C LEU A 88 -26.47 -7.13 13.68
N PRO A 89 -26.63 -8.44 13.41
CA PRO A 89 -27.96 -9.03 13.20
C PRO A 89 -28.90 -8.86 14.38
N LYS A 90 -28.38 -8.94 15.62
CA LYS A 90 -29.17 -8.74 16.84
C LYS A 90 -29.58 -7.28 17.04
N LEU A 91 -28.74 -6.35 16.58
CA LEU A 91 -28.94 -4.92 16.75
C LEU A 91 -29.98 -4.36 15.77
N ILE A 92 -30.05 -4.95 14.57
CA ILE A 92 -31.00 -4.56 13.52
C ILE A 92 -32.29 -5.40 13.49
N GLU A 93 -32.41 -6.42 14.36
CA GLU A 93 -33.54 -7.38 14.38
C GLU A 93 -34.92 -6.72 14.53
N ASN A 94 -34.99 -5.58 15.24
CA ASN A 94 -36.24 -4.85 15.50
C ASN A 94 -36.48 -3.68 14.53
N TYR A 95 -35.62 -3.48 13.53
CA TYR A 95 -35.75 -2.42 12.54
C TYR A 95 -36.33 -2.98 11.24
N SER A 96 -37.20 -2.21 10.59
CA SER A 96 -37.63 -2.55 9.23
C SER A 96 -36.42 -2.47 8.28
N PRO A 97 -36.33 -3.30 7.22
CA PRO A 97 -35.31 -3.16 6.20
C PRO A 97 -35.24 -1.74 5.59
N ASP A 98 -36.38 -1.05 5.51
CA ASP A 98 -36.48 0.33 5.02
C ASP A 98 -35.81 1.37 5.95
N ASP A 99 -35.52 1.00 7.20
CA ASP A 99 -34.90 1.85 8.22
C ASP A 99 -33.39 1.56 8.38
N ILE A 100 -32.82 0.66 7.58
CA ILE A 100 -31.40 0.27 7.65
C ILE A 100 -30.62 0.99 6.54
N PHE A 101 -29.90 2.05 6.90
CA PHE A 101 -29.10 2.84 5.97
C PHE A 101 -27.61 2.54 6.13
N ASN A 102 -26.91 2.34 5.01
CA ASN A 102 -25.44 2.33 4.98
C ASN A 102 -24.94 3.74 4.65
N VAL A 103 -24.31 4.41 5.61
CA VAL A 103 -23.76 5.76 5.45
C VAL A 103 -22.24 5.67 5.54
N ASP A 104 -21.57 5.74 4.39
CA ASP A 104 -20.11 5.61 4.27
C ASP A 104 -19.40 6.97 4.35
N GLU A 105 -20.07 8.07 4.00
CA GLU A 105 -19.50 9.43 4.07
C GLU A 105 -20.54 10.45 4.53
N THR A 106 -20.14 11.37 5.40
CA THR A 106 -20.90 12.59 5.72
C THR A 106 -20.14 13.81 5.23
N GLY A 107 -20.49 14.31 4.05
CA GLY A 107 -19.92 15.53 3.47
C GLY A 107 -20.68 16.77 3.92
N LEU A 108 -20.00 17.70 4.61
CA LEU A 108 -20.58 18.97 5.02
C LEU A 108 -20.56 19.96 3.84
N PHE A 109 -21.68 20.11 3.14
CA PHE A 109 -21.80 21.06 2.03
C PHE A 109 -22.23 22.45 2.53
N PHE A 110 -21.33 23.42 2.53
CA PHE A 110 -21.69 24.84 2.64
C PHE A 110 -22.05 25.37 1.24
N LYS A 111 -23.25 25.93 1.08
CA LYS A 111 -23.61 26.78 -0.06
C LYS A 111 -23.40 28.24 0.35
N CYS A 112 -22.58 28.97 -0.40
CA CYS A 112 -22.55 30.44 -0.39
C CYS A 112 -23.65 30.97 -1.31
#